data_AF-A0A2X5NPG5-F1
#
_entry.id   AF-A0A2X5NPG5-F1
#
_cell.length_a   1.000
_cell.length_b   1.000
_cell.length_c   1.000
_cell.angle_alpha   90.00
_cell.angle_beta   90.00
_cell.angle_gamma   90.00
#
_symmetry.space_group_name_H-M   'P 1'
#
loop_
_entity.id
_entity.type
_entity.pdbx_description
1 polymer ?
#
loop_
_entity_poly.entity_id
_entity_poly.type
_entity_poly.pdbx_seq_one_letter_code
_entity_poly.pdbx_strand_id
1 'polypeptide(L)'
;MADQKTVYLNLRPQNWVKQQQQRWLWRSEFPTWGLIVAIYAGWFWVLALHKTLGLLLTTLILIWFTAWYMSLQHELIHGHPTRYRWLNQLFGLMPLAVWFPYGLYRDSHLAHHRNELLIHPGADPETYYFSAGAWQQFSPVQRAIIRQRNTFPGRLLVGPLIDIARTLKQLLSDICRFCFRVPGMWTVHSSL
;
A
#
# COMPACT_ATOMS: atom_id res chain seq x y z
N MET A 1 30.61 -22.23 12.17
CA MET A 1 29.60 -21.15 12.13
C MET A 1 28.25 -21.77 12.46
N ALA A 2 27.68 -21.42 13.61
CA ALA A 2 26.51 -22.09 14.15
C ALA A 2 25.25 -21.79 13.30
N ASP A 3 24.63 -22.85 12.80
CA ASP A 3 23.30 -22.87 12.18
C ASP A 3 22.26 -22.55 13.25
N GLN A 4 21.99 -21.26 13.48
CA GLN A 4 20.87 -20.83 14.32
C GLN A 4 19.56 -21.06 13.56
N LYS A 5 19.09 -22.31 13.56
CA LYS A 5 17.70 -22.64 13.28
C LYS A 5 16.84 -21.97 14.33
N THR A 6 16.20 -20.87 13.96
CA THR A 6 15.15 -20.21 14.75
C THR A 6 14.11 -21.24 15.16
N VAL A 7 14.06 -21.54 16.46
CA VAL A 7 13.25 -22.59 17.12
C VAL A 7 11.74 -22.46 16.88
N TYR A 8 11.28 -21.33 16.34
CA TYR A 8 9.85 -20.99 16.18
C TYR A 8 9.27 -21.17 14.78
N LEU A 9 10.06 -21.61 13.79
CA LEU A 9 9.53 -21.78 12.43
C LEU A 9 9.24 -23.25 12.14
N ASN A 10 7.96 -23.58 11.98
CA ASN A 10 7.53 -24.86 11.46
C ASN A 10 8.20 -25.10 10.08
N LEU A 11 8.98 -26.17 9.96
CA LEU A 11 9.75 -26.47 8.75
C LEU A 11 8.86 -26.85 7.56
N ARG A 12 7.63 -27.33 7.81
CA ARG A 12 6.71 -27.79 6.75
C ARG A 12 6.26 -26.62 5.84
N PRO A 13 5.75 -25.48 6.36
CA PRO A 13 5.50 -24.29 5.55
C PRO A 13 6.72 -23.79 4.76
N GLN A 14 7.89 -23.77 5.38
CA GLN A 14 9.12 -23.30 4.71
C GLN A 14 9.51 -24.17 3.51
N ASN A 15 9.44 -25.48 3.69
CA ASN A 15 9.77 -26.43 2.63
C ASN A 15 8.76 -26.34 1.48
N TRP A 16 7.48 -26.11 1.81
CA TRP A 16 6.46 -25.87 0.78
C TRP A 16 6.75 -24.59 -0.02
N VAL A 17 7.04 -23.47 0.64
CA VAL A 17 7.39 -22.21 -0.05
C VAL A 17 8.63 -22.39 -0.93
N LYS A 18 9.68 -23.04 -0.42
CA LYS A 18 10.88 -23.36 -1.21
C LYS A 18 10.57 -24.22 -2.42
N GLN A 19 9.71 -25.23 -2.26
CA GLN A 19 9.30 -26.09 -3.37
C GLN A 19 8.50 -25.30 -4.42
N GLN A 20 7.60 -24.41 -4.00
CA GLN A 20 6.85 -23.55 -4.92
C GLN A 20 7.77 -22.59 -5.67
N GLN A 21 8.71 -21.92 -4.99
CA GLN A 21 9.71 -21.03 -5.60
C GLN A 21 10.58 -21.71 -6.67
N GLN A 22 10.74 -23.03 -6.61
CA GLN A 22 11.46 -23.79 -7.64
C GLN A 22 10.62 -24.08 -8.88
N ARG A 23 9.29 -24.01 -8.80
CA ARG A 23 8.41 -24.26 -9.95
C ARG A 23 8.52 -23.11 -10.96
N TRP A 24 8.49 -23.47 -12.23
CA TRP A 24 8.55 -22.51 -13.34
C TRP A 24 7.47 -21.42 -13.27
N LEU A 25 6.26 -21.76 -12.76
CA LEU A 25 5.17 -20.81 -12.57
C LEU A 25 5.55 -19.67 -11.61
N TRP A 26 6.21 -19.97 -10.50
CA TRP A 26 6.65 -18.97 -9.53
C TRP A 26 7.87 -18.20 -10.03
N ARG A 27 8.82 -18.88 -10.67
CA ARG A 27 10.00 -18.22 -11.27
C ARG A 27 9.66 -17.25 -12.39
N SER A 28 8.55 -17.50 -13.09
CA SER A 28 8.04 -16.62 -14.14
C SER A 28 7.10 -15.54 -13.61
N GLU A 29 6.92 -15.45 -12.28
CA GLU A 29 6.00 -14.50 -11.63
C GLU A 29 4.56 -14.62 -12.16
N PHE A 30 4.16 -15.83 -12.60
CA PHE A 30 2.84 -16.09 -13.18
C PHE A 30 1.69 -15.74 -12.22
N PRO A 31 1.79 -15.99 -10.90
CA PRO A 31 0.76 -15.54 -9.96
C PRO A 31 0.52 -14.02 -10.02
N THR A 32 1.58 -13.21 -10.02
CA THR A 32 1.49 -11.75 -10.10
C THR A 32 0.94 -11.29 -11.44
N TRP A 33 1.37 -11.90 -12.55
CA TRP A 33 0.78 -11.64 -13.87
C TRP A 33 -0.71 -11.95 -13.91
N GLY A 34 -1.12 -13.07 -13.34
CA GLY A 34 -2.53 -13.45 -13.21
C GLY A 34 -3.31 -12.45 -12.37
N LEU A 35 -2.75 -11.96 -11.26
CA LEU A 35 -3.35 -10.91 -10.44
C LEU A 35 -3.52 -9.60 -11.20
N ILE A 36 -2.50 -9.17 -11.96
CA ILE A 36 -2.61 -7.97 -12.81
C ILE A 36 -3.81 -8.12 -13.76
N VAL A 37 -3.88 -9.21 -14.51
CA VAL A 37 -4.98 -9.44 -15.46
C VAL A 37 -6.33 -9.49 -14.75
N ALA A 38 -6.44 -10.24 -13.65
CA ALA A 38 -7.69 -10.42 -12.92
C ALA A 38 -8.21 -9.09 -12.32
N ILE A 39 -7.32 -8.29 -11.75
CA ILE A 39 -7.68 -7.01 -11.13
C ILE A 39 -8.11 -6.01 -12.19
N TYR A 40 -7.32 -5.84 -13.25
CA TYR A 40 -7.63 -4.87 -14.30
C TYR A 40 -8.90 -5.27 -15.06
N ALA A 41 -8.99 -6.52 -15.51
CA ALA A 41 -10.17 -7.00 -16.21
C ALA A 41 -11.42 -6.93 -15.32
N GLY A 42 -11.31 -7.39 -14.07
CA GLY A 42 -12.42 -7.38 -13.11
C GLY A 42 -12.92 -5.98 -12.79
N TRP A 43 -12.02 -5.03 -12.54
CA TRP A 43 -12.38 -3.65 -12.22
C TRP A 43 -13.13 -2.98 -13.38
N PHE A 44 -12.58 -3.03 -14.60
CA PHE A 44 -13.22 -2.43 -15.77
C PHE A 44 -14.51 -3.16 -16.18
N TRP A 45 -14.57 -4.48 -16.02
CA TRP A 45 -15.77 -5.26 -16.30
C TRP A 45 -16.93 -4.86 -15.37
N VAL A 46 -16.66 -4.72 -14.07
CA VAL A 46 -17.66 -4.27 -13.09
C VAL A 46 -18.12 -2.86 -13.40
N LEU A 47 -17.19 -1.97 -13.76
CA LEU A 47 -17.55 -0.61 -14.17
C LEU A 47 -18.42 -0.61 -15.44
N ALA A 48 -18.13 -1.46 -16.44
CA ALA A 48 -18.94 -1.57 -17.64
C ALA A 48 -20.38 -2.06 -17.33
N LEU A 49 -20.55 -2.90 -16.32
CA LEU A 49 -21.84 -3.45 -15.88
C LEU A 49 -22.55 -2.61 -14.82
N HIS A 50 -22.09 -1.39 -14.51
CA HIS A 50 -22.62 -0.60 -13.39
C HIS A 50 -24.14 -0.34 -13.47
N LYS A 51 -24.68 -0.17 -14.68
CA LYS A 51 -26.14 0.05 -14.89
C LYS A 51 -26.95 -1.19 -14.52
N THR A 52 -26.42 -2.38 -14.78
CA THR A 52 -27.08 -3.66 -14.50
C THR A 52 -26.95 -4.05 -13.03
N LEU A 53 -25.78 -3.81 -12.43
CA LEU A 53 -25.49 -4.16 -11.03
C LEU A 53 -26.11 -3.17 -10.03
N GLY A 54 -26.37 -1.93 -10.47
CA GLY A 54 -26.79 -0.84 -9.60
C GLY A 54 -25.63 -0.23 -8.81
N LEU A 55 -25.84 0.99 -8.32
CA LEU A 55 -24.77 1.80 -7.74
C LEU A 55 -24.10 1.15 -6.52
N LEU A 56 -24.89 0.64 -5.58
CA LEU A 56 -24.38 0.09 -4.32
C LEU A 56 -23.50 -1.14 -4.56
N LEU A 57 -24.00 -2.13 -5.31
CA LEU A 57 -23.27 -3.37 -5.57
C LEU A 57 -22.01 -3.10 -6.41
N THR A 58 -22.11 -2.26 -7.44
CA THR A 58 -20.95 -1.81 -8.22
C THR A 58 -19.90 -1.21 -7.32
N THR A 59 -20.29 -0.29 -6.43
CA THR A 59 -19.36 0.38 -5.52
C THR A 59 -18.65 -0.61 -4.60
N LEU A 60 -19.37 -1.56 -4.00
CA LEU A 60 -18.78 -2.56 -3.11
C LEU A 60 -17.77 -3.46 -3.83
N ILE A 61 -18.09 -3.89 -5.05
CA ILE A 61 -17.19 -4.75 -5.83
C ILE A 61 -15.96 -3.95 -6.32
N LEU A 62 -16.14 -2.69 -6.73
CA LEU A 62 -15.01 -1.83 -7.09
C LEU A 62 -14.12 -1.56 -5.88
N ILE A 63 -14.66 -1.34 -4.67
CA ILE A 63 -13.87 -1.23 -3.44
C ILE A 63 -13.04 -2.50 -3.22
N TRP A 64 -13.61 -3.68 -3.43
CA TRP A 64 -12.89 -4.94 -3.31
C TRP A 64 -11.72 -5.03 -4.30
N PHE A 65 -11.96 -4.77 -5.60
CA PHE A 65 -10.89 -4.76 -6.61
C PHE A 65 -9.84 -3.69 -6.35
N THR A 66 -10.25 -2.51 -5.90
CA THR A 66 -9.33 -1.44 -5.52
C THR A 66 -8.47 -1.83 -4.32
N ALA A 67 -9.04 -2.47 -3.29
CA ALA A 67 -8.26 -2.99 -2.16
C ALA A 67 -7.26 -4.07 -2.62
N TRP A 68 -7.65 -4.91 -3.57
CA TRP A 68 -6.76 -5.91 -4.16
C TRP A 68 -5.66 -5.27 -5.01
N TYR A 69 -5.99 -4.22 -5.76
CA TYR A 69 -5.04 -3.40 -6.50
C TYR A 69 -4.01 -2.75 -5.58
N MET A 70 -4.40 -2.26 -4.41
CA MET A 70 -3.47 -1.75 -3.40
C MET A 70 -2.47 -2.82 -2.94
N SER A 71 -2.93 -4.06 -2.74
CA SER A 71 -2.05 -5.19 -2.43
C SER A 71 -1.11 -5.51 -3.60
N LEU A 72 -1.61 -5.45 -4.84
CA LEU A 72 -0.77 -5.62 -6.03
C LEU A 72 0.28 -4.50 -6.12
N GLN A 73 -0.06 -3.24 -5.85
CA GLN A 73 0.91 -2.14 -5.85
C GLN A 73 2.06 -2.39 -4.86
N HIS A 74 1.77 -2.94 -3.67
CA HIS A 74 2.80 -3.34 -2.70
C HIS A 74 3.78 -4.37 -3.31
N GLU A 75 3.26 -5.39 -3.98
CA GLU A 75 4.07 -6.40 -4.66
C GLU A 75 4.89 -5.80 -5.82
N LEU A 76 4.31 -4.87 -6.59
CA LEU A 76 5.01 -4.14 -7.66
C LEU A 76 6.20 -3.32 -7.14
N ILE A 77 6.05 -2.68 -5.97
CA ILE A 77 7.11 -1.89 -5.32
C ILE A 77 8.32 -2.77 -4.97
N HIS A 78 8.08 -4.03 -4.60
CA HIS A 78 9.13 -5.00 -4.29
C HIS A 78 9.85 -5.57 -5.52
N GLY A 79 9.45 -5.19 -6.73
CA GLY A 79 10.14 -5.59 -7.95
C GLY A 79 9.52 -6.80 -8.66
N HIS A 80 8.25 -7.10 -8.38
CA HIS A 80 7.48 -8.09 -9.13
C HIS A 80 6.57 -7.41 -10.16
N PRO A 81 6.16 -8.08 -11.25
CA PRO A 81 6.67 -9.37 -11.72
C PRO A 81 8.00 -9.24 -12.50
N THR A 82 8.52 -8.03 -12.71
CA THR A 82 9.72 -7.84 -13.54
C THR A 82 10.86 -7.20 -12.76
N ARG A 83 12.11 -7.56 -13.08
CA ARG A 83 13.29 -6.89 -12.51
C ARG A 83 13.37 -5.39 -12.80
N TYR A 84 12.59 -4.88 -13.76
CA TYR A 84 12.61 -3.49 -14.19
C TYR A 84 11.55 -2.68 -13.44
N ARG A 85 12.02 -1.90 -12.45
CA ARG A 85 11.13 -1.07 -11.60
C ARG A 85 10.21 -0.14 -12.37
N TRP A 86 10.68 0.44 -13.48
CA TRP A 86 9.88 1.35 -14.31
C TRP A 86 8.70 0.63 -14.97
N LEU A 87 8.87 -0.63 -15.38
CA LEU A 87 7.82 -1.42 -16.01
C LEU A 87 6.77 -1.83 -14.96
N ASN A 88 7.21 -2.27 -13.78
CA ASN A 88 6.28 -2.57 -12.69
C ASN A 88 5.48 -1.32 -12.27
N GLN A 89 6.13 -0.15 -12.28
CA GLN A 89 5.47 1.11 -12.00
C GLN A 89 4.34 1.40 -12.99
N LEU A 90 4.46 1.06 -14.29
CA LEU A 90 3.36 1.24 -15.25
C LEU A 90 2.08 0.51 -14.83
N PHE A 91 2.20 -0.70 -14.28
CA PHE A 91 1.06 -1.46 -13.75
C PHE A 91 0.49 -0.89 -12.45
N GLY A 92 1.24 -0.03 -11.75
CA GLY A 92 0.82 0.59 -10.50
C GLY A 92 0.36 2.05 -10.65
N LEU A 93 0.61 2.70 -11.79
CA LEU A 93 0.33 4.12 -11.96
C LEU A 93 -1.16 4.46 -12.12
N MET A 94 -1.99 3.51 -12.53
CA MET A 94 -3.40 3.78 -12.78
C MET A 94 -4.12 4.17 -11.47
N PRO A 95 -4.94 5.23 -11.46
CA PRO A 95 -5.50 5.80 -10.23
C PRO A 95 -6.72 5.03 -9.69
N LEU A 96 -6.70 3.70 -9.71
CA LEU A 96 -7.83 2.87 -9.25
C LEU A 96 -8.18 3.05 -7.76
N ALA A 97 -7.19 3.41 -6.94
CA ALA A 97 -7.38 3.72 -5.53
C ALA A 97 -7.74 5.18 -5.27
N VAL A 98 -7.58 6.05 -6.28
CA VAL A 98 -7.92 7.49 -6.30
C VAL A 98 -7.10 8.35 -5.32
N TRP A 99 -6.87 7.91 -4.08
CA TRP A 99 -6.50 8.77 -2.96
C TRP A 99 -5.01 9.09 -2.81
N PHE A 100 -4.09 8.41 -3.50
CA PHE A 100 -2.68 8.84 -3.56
C PHE A 100 -1.94 8.29 -4.79
N PRO A 101 -0.88 8.99 -5.26
CA PRO A 101 -0.04 8.52 -6.36
C PRO A 101 0.81 7.29 -5.98
N TYR A 102 1.00 6.38 -6.93
CA TYR A 102 1.88 5.21 -6.76
C TYR A 102 3.30 5.59 -6.33
N GLY A 103 3.87 6.64 -6.92
CA GLY A 103 5.22 7.09 -6.56
C GLY A 103 5.34 7.53 -5.10
N LEU A 104 4.31 8.19 -4.58
CA LEU A 104 4.26 8.61 -3.17
C LEU A 104 4.15 7.39 -2.25
N TYR A 105 3.30 6.42 -2.60
CA TYR A 105 3.19 5.16 -1.87
C TYR A 105 4.51 4.39 -1.86
N ARG A 106 5.13 4.20 -3.03
CA ARG A 106 6.44 3.55 -3.18
C ARG A 106 7.49 4.19 -2.29
N ASP A 107 7.61 5.52 -2.32
CA ASP A 107 8.66 6.22 -1.59
C ASP A 107 8.44 6.13 -0.06
N SER A 108 7.19 6.22 0.41
CA SER A 108 6.83 5.98 1.82
C SER A 108 7.12 4.55 2.25
N HIS A 109 6.69 3.59 1.46
CA HIS A 109 6.80 2.16 1.74
C HIS A 109 8.28 1.72 1.78
N LEU A 110 9.10 2.17 0.84
CA LEU A 110 10.53 1.89 0.84
C LEU A 110 11.26 2.56 2.02
N ALA A 111 10.76 3.68 2.53
CA ALA A 111 11.29 4.29 3.75
C ALA A 111 10.92 3.47 5.00
N HIS A 112 9.71 2.89 5.05
CA HIS A 112 9.30 1.95 6.11
C HIS A 112 10.18 0.68 6.13
N HIS A 113 10.55 0.15 4.97
CA HIS A 113 11.41 -1.03 4.84
C HIS A 113 12.88 -0.84 5.21
N ARG A 114 13.28 0.34 5.71
CA ARG A 114 14.59 0.53 6.33
C ARG A 114 14.60 -0.15 7.69
N ASN A 115 15.09 -1.39 7.72
CA ASN A 115 15.01 -2.30 8.87
C ASN A 115 15.48 -1.66 10.19
N GLU A 116 16.53 -0.84 10.14
CA GLU A 116 17.11 -0.13 11.28
C GLU A 116 16.22 0.98 11.85
N LEU A 117 15.24 1.45 11.08
CA LEU A 117 14.28 2.49 11.48
C LEU A 117 12.86 1.94 11.66
N LEU A 118 12.64 0.64 11.47
CA LEU A 118 11.32 0.03 11.62
C LEU A 118 10.75 0.35 13.01
N ILE A 119 9.45 0.66 13.10
CA ILE A 119 8.72 1.05 14.31
C ILE A 119 9.21 2.31 15.05
N HIS A 120 10.30 2.96 14.62
CA HIS A 120 10.84 4.14 15.30
C HIS A 120 9.94 5.38 15.08
N PRO A 121 9.37 5.96 16.16
CA PRO A 121 8.51 7.14 16.06
C PRO A 121 9.19 8.31 15.36
N GLY A 122 8.56 8.84 14.31
CA GLY A 122 9.05 9.99 13.55
C GLY A 122 10.08 9.67 12.45
N ALA A 123 10.64 8.45 12.44
CA ALA A 123 11.53 7.99 11.38
C ALA A 123 10.82 7.03 10.40
N ASP A 124 10.01 6.12 10.95
CA ASP A 124 9.16 5.22 10.18
C ASP A 124 7.84 5.93 9.79
N PRO A 125 7.54 6.12 8.49
CA PRO A 125 6.31 6.78 8.05
C PRO A 125 5.02 5.98 8.33
N GLU A 126 5.14 4.67 8.58
CA GLU A 126 4.02 3.75 8.78
C GLU A 126 3.89 3.28 10.24
N THR A 127 4.73 3.79 11.15
CA THR A 127 4.69 3.43 12.55
C THR A 127 3.37 3.79 13.22
N TYR A 128 2.91 2.90 14.10
CA TYR A 128 1.76 3.14 14.98
C TYR A 128 2.18 3.72 16.34
N TYR A 129 3.48 3.94 16.55
CA TYR A 129 4.04 4.39 17.81
C TYR A 129 4.34 5.88 17.81
N PHE A 130 4.18 6.48 18.98
CA PHE A 130 4.54 7.88 19.25
C PHE A 130 5.57 7.92 20.37
N SER A 131 6.49 8.89 20.33
CA SER A 131 7.40 9.12 21.45
C SER A 131 6.60 9.58 22.67
N ALA A 132 7.11 9.32 23.88
CA ALA A 132 6.46 9.71 25.12
C ALA A 132 6.21 11.24 25.17
N GLY A 133 7.19 12.04 24.73
CA GLY A 133 7.06 13.50 24.68
C GLY A 133 5.98 13.97 23.71
N ALA A 134 5.91 13.39 22.50
CA ALA A 134 4.85 13.72 21.54
C ALA A 134 3.46 13.34 22.08
N TRP A 135 3.35 12.16 22.71
CA TRP A 135 2.09 11.70 23.30
C TRP A 135 1.60 12.62 24.42
N GLN A 136 2.50 13.13 25.26
CA GLN A 136 2.16 14.07 26.32
C GLN A 136 1.57 15.37 25.78
N GLN A 137 2.03 15.84 24.62
CA GLN A 137 1.53 17.05 23.96
C GLN A 137 0.17 16.86 23.26
N PHE A 138 -0.28 15.63 23.05
CA PHE A 138 -1.56 15.38 22.38
C PHE A 138 -2.75 15.76 23.25
N SER A 139 -3.70 16.48 22.64
CA SER A 139 -4.99 16.79 23.25
C SER A 139 -5.82 15.53 23.51
N PRO A 140 -6.81 15.57 24.43
CA PRO A 140 -7.69 14.44 24.69
C PRO A 140 -8.36 13.90 23.42
N VAL A 141 -8.74 14.78 22.49
CA VAL A 141 -9.35 14.42 21.20
C VAL A 141 -8.36 13.67 20.31
N GLN A 142 -7.12 14.15 20.18
CA GLN A 142 -6.08 13.48 19.40
C GLN A 142 -5.80 12.07 19.93
N ARG A 143 -5.69 11.92 21.26
CA ARG A 143 -5.51 10.61 21.90
C ARG A 143 -6.71 9.68 21.65
N ALA A 144 -7.93 10.20 21.68
CA ALA A 144 -9.14 9.43 21.37
C ALA A 144 -9.15 8.94 19.91
N ILE A 145 -8.83 9.82 18.95
CA ILE A 145 -8.73 9.46 17.52
C ILE A 145 -7.68 8.37 17.32
N ILE A 146 -6.51 8.48 17.95
CA ILE A 146 -5.44 7.47 17.83
C ILE A 146 -5.87 6.13 18.44
N ARG A 147 -6.54 6.15 19.60
CA ARG A 147 -7.08 4.92 20.21
C ARG A 147 -8.11 4.26 19.29
N GLN A 148 -9.02 5.04 18.70
CA GLN A 148 -10.00 4.53 17.74
C GLN A 148 -9.31 3.94 16.51
N ARG A 149 -8.39 4.68 15.88
CA ARG A 149 -7.57 4.22 14.75
C ARG A 149 -6.88 2.88 15.04
N ASN A 150 -6.44 2.64 16.28
CA ASN A 150 -5.73 1.41 16.65
C ASN A 150 -6.63 0.17 16.80
N THR A 151 -7.95 0.34 16.84
CA THR A 151 -8.92 -0.77 16.77
C THR A 151 -9.05 -1.29 15.34
N PHE A 152 -9.54 -2.52 15.16
CA PHE A 152 -9.81 -3.08 13.83
C PHE A 152 -10.74 -2.20 12.96
N PRO A 153 -11.96 -1.82 13.39
CA PRO A 153 -12.82 -0.96 12.57
C PRO A 153 -12.22 0.43 12.36
N GLY A 154 -11.47 0.95 13.34
CA GLY A 154 -10.77 2.21 13.18
C GLY A 154 -9.65 2.16 12.16
N ARG A 155 -8.93 1.04 12.01
CA ARG A 155 -7.94 0.89 10.93
C ARG A 155 -8.60 0.89 9.56
N LEU A 156 -9.80 0.33 9.43
CA LEU A 156 -10.54 0.29 8.16
C LEU A 156 -11.16 1.65 7.80
N LEU A 157 -11.66 2.40 8.78
CA LEU A 157 -12.41 3.62 8.54
C LEU A 157 -11.59 4.90 8.79
N VAL A 158 -10.92 4.98 9.94
CA VAL A 158 -10.20 6.17 10.40
C VAL A 158 -8.78 6.23 9.81
N GLY A 159 -8.13 5.06 9.64
CA GLY A 159 -6.79 4.95 9.05
C GLY A 159 -6.67 5.66 7.70
N PRO A 160 -7.44 5.26 6.68
CA PRO A 160 -7.40 5.87 5.36
C PRO A 160 -7.67 7.37 5.38
N LEU A 161 -8.62 7.84 6.21
CA LEU A 161 -8.91 9.27 6.34
C LEU A 161 -7.71 10.08 6.86
N ILE A 162 -6.97 9.53 7.84
CA ILE A 162 -5.76 10.16 8.36
C ILE A 162 -4.65 10.18 7.30
N ASP A 163 -4.53 9.12 6.49
CA ASP A 163 -3.53 9.05 5.42
C ASP A 163 -3.86 10.03 4.29
N ILE A 164 -5.13 10.18 3.92
CA ILE A 164 -5.59 11.22 2.97
C ILE A 164 -5.27 12.61 3.51
N ALA A 165 -5.61 12.89 4.77
CA ALA A 165 -5.32 14.19 5.37
C ALA A 165 -3.81 14.50 5.40
N ARG A 166 -2.97 13.50 5.68
CA ARG A 166 -1.50 13.65 5.67
C ARG A 166 -0.97 13.91 4.28
N THR A 167 -1.41 13.16 3.27
CA THR A 167 -0.96 13.33 1.88
C THR A 167 -1.38 14.69 1.30
N LEU A 168 -2.59 15.15 1.59
CA LEU A 168 -3.05 16.50 1.22
C LEU A 168 -2.23 17.59 1.91
N LYS A 169 -1.96 17.45 3.22
CA LYS A 169 -1.13 18.40 3.96
C LYS A 169 0.30 18.46 3.39
N GLN A 170 0.88 17.31 3.02
CA GLN A 170 2.19 17.23 2.38
C GLN A 170 2.19 17.95 1.03
N LEU A 171 1.19 17.67 0.18
CA LEU A 171 1.03 18.33 -1.11
C LEU A 171 0.99 19.87 -0.97
N LEU A 172 0.16 20.38 -0.07
CA LEU A 172 0.06 21.83 0.18
C LEU A 172 1.38 22.42 0.70
N SER A 173 2.03 21.73 1.65
CA SER A 173 3.32 22.17 2.18
C SER A 173 4.42 22.23 1.11
N ASP A 174 4.45 21.25 0.21
CA ASP A 174 5.45 21.18 -0.85
C ASP A 174 5.25 22.26 -1.91
N ILE A 175 4.00 22.58 -2.26
CA ILE A 175 3.67 23.72 -3.14
C ILE A 175 4.15 25.03 -2.51
N CYS A 176 3.84 25.28 -1.24
CA CYS A 176 4.27 26.50 -0.54
C CYS A 176 5.80 26.64 -0.44
N ARG A 177 6.53 25.52 -0.47
CA ARG A 177 8.00 25.48 -0.42
C ARG A 177 8.64 25.43 -1.82
N PHE A 178 7.86 25.54 -2.90
CA PHE A 178 8.32 25.41 -4.28
C PHE A 178 9.05 24.07 -4.57
N CYS A 179 8.65 23.00 -3.89
CA CYS A 179 9.15 21.65 -4.11
C CYS A 179 8.14 20.86 -4.96
N PHE A 180 8.46 20.63 -6.24
CA PHE A 180 7.49 20.07 -7.20
C PHE A 180 7.53 18.55 -7.36
N ARG A 181 8.28 17.82 -6.51
CA ARG A 181 8.38 16.36 -6.62
C ARG A 181 7.04 15.67 -6.36
N VAL A 182 6.40 15.93 -5.22
CA VAL A 182 5.09 15.34 -4.87
C VAL A 182 3.97 15.91 -5.75
N PRO A 183 3.87 17.24 -5.98
CA PRO A 183 2.90 17.79 -6.94
C PRO A 183 3.00 17.15 -8.34
N GLY A 184 4.20 16.92 -8.85
CA GLY A 184 4.41 16.26 -10.15
C GLY A 184 3.94 14.79 -10.19
N MET A 185 3.93 14.09 -9.06
CA MET A 185 3.33 12.75 -9.00
C MET A 185 1.80 12.82 -9.06
N TRP A 186 1.21 13.83 -8.42
CA TRP A 186 -0.22 14.08 -8.47
C TRP A 186 -0.70 14.47 -9.86
N THR A 187 0.06 15.27 -10.61
CA THR A 187 -0.31 15.61 -11.99
C THR A 187 -0.36 14.38 -12.88
N VAL A 188 0.64 13.49 -12.79
CA VAL A 188 0.63 12.21 -13.52
C VAL A 188 -0.57 11.36 -13.09
N HIS A 189 -0.80 11.20 -11.78
CA HIS A 189 -1.90 10.41 -11.24
C HIS A 189 -3.28 10.92 -11.67
N SER A 190 -3.47 12.23 -11.79
CA SER A 190 -4.73 12.83 -12.24
C SER A 190 -4.90 12.88 -13.76
N SER A 191 -3.83 12.66 -14.53
CA SER A 191 -3.87 12.68 -16.01
C SER A 191 -4.19 11.33 -16.65
N LEU A 192 -4.18 10.25 -15.86
CA LEU A 192 -4.46 8.87 -16.27
C LEU A 192 -5.93 8.52 -15.96
#